data_AF-A0A8H7XTF5-F1
#
_entry.id   AF-A0A8H7XTF5-F1
#
_cell.length_a   1.000
_cell.length_b   1.000
_cell.length_c   1.000
_cell.angle_alpha   90.00
_cell.angle_beta   90.00
_cell.angle_gamma   90.00
#
_symmetry.space_group_name_H-M   'P 1'
#
loop_
_entity.id
_entity.type
_entity.pdbx_description
1 polymer ?
#
loop_
_entity_poly.entity_id
_entity_poly.type
_entity_poly.pdbx_seq_one_letter_code
_entity_poly.pdbx_strand_id
1 'polypeptide(L)'
;MLLSILSSTRALSGNSRALGSALILHALRAGASRTYRRRSRGSYYTEKYVMPLTPPTPLREMDVDRTHAQFNNISMEYERLQEESGILDAAIKRLEDECAAAQEELDKFSREAEERLAQKEERLAEAAKHRRKSVVKVEERAAASRDRKTKTALRKQKQMVEAELRRTRKKAAKLAEKVGKQLEKIEKRLAATRRKVNEQDKAVEERRKWMRMSRPRAPPRNPFSNYLHEQSEPPAIDVVQRWHELSMEEKEQYRNDPMVFPLHRKAMRAWYKSLTVAERRTHRQNVARKGSKGTIKPQSVFLREICPTLKPDPQTGRSSVFIQASKLWKELSAEEKARYAAIAKTESEARRAAILAAEAKGANSN
;
A
#
# COMPACT_ATOMS: atom_id res chain seq x y z
N MET A 1 7.16 39.51 -52.32
CA MET A 1 8.54 40.04 -52.20
C MET A 1 8.48 41.55 -52.29
N LEU A 2 9.30 42.24 -51.49
CA LEU A 2 9.47 43.69 -51.31
C LEU A 2 8.43 44.32 -50.34
N LEU A 3 8.76 44.60 -49.06
CA LEU A 3 9.71 45.61 -48.53
C LEU A 3 9.45 46.98 -49.18
N SER A 4 9.34 48.12 -48.51
CA SER A 4 9.36 48.58 -47.11
C SER A 4 9.32 50.13 -47.23
N ILE A 5 9.40 50.86 -46.11
CA ILE A 5 9.77 52.31 -46.02
C ILE A 5 8.54 53.23 -46.05
N LEU A 6 8.01 53.58 -44.88
CA LEU A 6 8.46 54.70 -44.04
C LEU A 6 8.18 56.06 -44.69
N SER A 7 7.06 56.65 -44.28
CA SER A 7 6.93 58.10 -44.13
C SER A 7 6.55 58.35 -42.67
N SER A 8 7.58 58.40 -41.85
CA SER A 8 7.54 58.77 -40.43
C SER A 8 7.26 60.27 -40.25
N THR A 9 6.73 60.59 -39.06
CA THR A 9 6.87 61.86 -38.31
C THR A 9 6.08 63.07 -38.83
N ARG A 10 5.38 63.89 -38.04
CA ARG A 10 5.47 64.34 -36.62
C ARG A 10 4.08 64.97 -36.34
N ALA A 11 3.45 64.79 -35.18
CA ALA A 11 3.78 65.42 -33.90
C ALA A 11 3.12 64.58 -32.78
N LEU A 12 3.86 64.09 -31.77
CA LEU A 12 4.23 64.78 -30.53
C LEU A 12 2.99 65.29 -29.77
N SER A 13 2.82 65.13 -28.46
CA SER A 13 3.54 64.47 -27.37
C SER A 13 2.91 65.09 -26.12
N GLY A 14 2.42 64.31 -25.17
CA GLY A 14 1.84 64.91 -23.96
C GLY A 14 1.73 64.00 -22.74
N ASN A 15 1.19 62.79 -22.86
CA ASN A 15 0.68 62.10 -21.66
C ASN A 15 1.35 60.76 -21.28
N SER A 16 2.41 60.34 -21.97
CA SER A 16 3.04 59.02 -21.70
C SER A 16 4.32 59.09 -20.86
N ARG A 17 4.81 60.29 -20.50
CA ARG A 17 6.00 60.47 -19.63
C ARG A 17 5.69 60.73 -18.16
N ALA A 18 4.43 60.98 -17.79
CA ALA A 18 4.02 61.21 -16.39
C ALA A 18 3.68 59.90 -15.64
N LEU A 19 3.26 58.85 -16.34
CA LEU A 19 2.90 57.56 -15.71
C LEU A 19 4.10 56.61 -15.54
N GLY A 20 5.15 56.76 -16.34
CA GLY A 20 6.38 55.97 -16.22
C GLY A 20 7.31 56.41 -15.09
N SER A 21 7.26 57.69 -14.68
CA SER A 21 8.11 58.24 -13.63
C SER A 21 7.54 58.07 -12.21
N ALA A 22 6.20 57.95 -12.06
CA ALA A 22 5.56 57.66 -10.77
C ALA A 22 5.77 56.21 -10.32
N LEU A 23 5.88 55.26 -11.25
CA LEU A 23 6.13 53.84 -10.96
C LEU A 23 7.60 53.55 -10.58
N ILE A 24 8.54 54.36 -11.05
CA ILE A 24 9.97 54.21 -10.72
C ILE A 24 10.32 54.88 -9.37
N LEU A 25 9.64 55.97 -9.00
CA LEU A 25 9.86 56.61 -7.68
C LEU A 25 9.34 55.78 -6.49
N HIS A 26 8.30 54.96 -6.67
CA HIS A 26 7.85 54.05 -5.60
C HIS A 26 8.72 52.79 -5.48
N ALA A 27 9.36 52.34 -6.58
CA ALA A 27 10.28 51.20 -6.55
C ALA A 27 11.64 51.55 -5.90
N LEU A 28 12.08 52.81 -5.95
CA LEU A 28 13.34 53.25 -5.34
C LEU A 28 13.24 53.63 -3.85
N ARG A 29 12.03 53.87 -3.32
CA ARG A 29 11.83 54.12 -1.86
C ARG A 29 11.77 52.83 -1.03
N ALA A 30 11.62 51.67 -1.65
CA ALA A 30 11.61 50.36 -0.98
C ALA A 30 12.96 49.62 -1.05
N GLY A 31 13.98 50.18 -1.73
CA GLY A 31 15.21 49.46 -2.09
C GLY A 31 16.51 49.94 -1.44
N ALA A 32 16.49 50.84 -0.46
CA ALA A 32 17.70 51.42 0.11
C ALA A 32 17.72 51.38 1.65
N SER A 33 18.19 50.25 2.21
CA SER A 33 18.91 50.17 3.49
C SER A 33 19.51 48.76 3.67
N ARG A 34 20.35 48.34 2.72
CA ARG A 34 21.36 47.30 2.95
C ARG A 34 22.61 47.99 3.49
N THR A 35 22.73 48.08 4.81
CA THR A 35 24.04 48.25 5.44
C THR A 35 24.49 46.92 6.02
N TYR A 36 25.53 46.40 5.40
CA TYR A 36 26.39 45.32 5.85
C TYR A 36 26.84 45.58 7.31
N ARG A 37 26.48 44.70 8.26
CA ARG A 37 27.23 44.59 9.51
C ARG A 37 27.60 43.13 9.74
N ARG A 38 28.91 42.93 9.91
CA ARG A 38 29.62 41.67 10.08
C ARG A 38 29.04 40.81 11.20
N ARG A 39 29.22 39.50 11.00
CA ARG A 39 28.95 38.36 11.88
C ARG A 39 29.26 38.64 13.36
N SER A 40 28.28 38.33 14.22
CA SER A 40 28.53 37.68 15.51
C SER A 40 27.54 36.52 15.64
N ARG A 41 28.07 35.29 15.73
CA ARG A 41 27.34 34.12 16.23
C ARG A 41 26.90 34.46 17.66
N GLY A 42 25.59 34.45 17.93
CA GLY A 42 25.09 34.69 19.29
C GLY A 42 23.61 34.36 19.41
N SER A 43 23.33 33.33 20.22
CA SER A 43 22.11 33.07 20.99
C SER A 43 20.75 33.14 20.27
N TYR A 44 20.15 31.97 20.00
CA TYR A 44 18.76 31.80 19.54
C TYR A 44 17.74 31.71 20.68
N TYR A 45 17.97 32.38 21.80
CA TYR A 45 16.95 32.52 22.84
C TYR A 45 17.00 33.94 23.39
N THR A 46 16.00 34.75 23.04
CA THR A 46 15.27 35.65 23.95
C THR A 46 14.33 36.57 23.16
N GLU A 47 13.09 36.61 23.63
CA GLU A 47 12.18 37.76 23.57
C GLU A 47 11.66 38.24 22.20
N LYS A 48 10.44 37.80 21.87
CA LYS A 48 9.29 38.67 21.58
C LYS A 48 8.03 37.84 21.30
N TYR A 49 7.35 37.41 22.37
CA TYR A 49 5.92 37.07 22.33
C TYR A 49 5.28 37.50 23.66
N VAL A 50 5.02 38.80 23.80
CA VAL A 50 3.91 39.24 24.66
C VAL A 50 2.70 39.31 23.74
N MET A 51 1.99 38.19 23.60
CA MET A 51 0.61 38.25 23.11
C MET A 51 -0.27 38.79 24.23
N PRO A 52 -1.24 39.68 23.95
CA PRO A 52 -2.26 40.00 24.93
C PRO A 52 -2.97 38.72 25.35
N LEU A 53 -3.04 38.48 26.66
CA LEU A 53 -3.72 37.38 27.33
C LEU A 53 -5.24 37.46 27.08
N THR A 54 -5.70 37.04 25.90
CA THR A 54 -7.00 36.39 25.80
C THR A 54 -6.80 34.96 26.27
N PRO A 55 -7.58 34.45 27.26
CA PRO A 55 -7.48 33.05 27.62
C PRO A 55 -7.71 32.22 26.35
N PRO A 56 -6.83 31.25 26.03
CA PRO A 56 -7.07 30.38 24.90
C PRO A 56 -8.45 29.77 25.09
N THR A 57 -9.32 29.95 24.10
CA THR A 57 -10.57 29.20 24.03
C THR A 57 -10.18 27.74 24.23
N PRO A 58 -10.74 27.00 25.21
CA PRO A 58 -10.39 25.61 25.39
C PRO A 58 -10.64 24.93 24.06
N LEU A 59 -9.55 24.51 23.41
CA LEU A 59 -9.63 23.64 22.25
C LEU A 59 -10.49 22.49 22.74
N ARG A 60 -11.69 22.33 22.15
CA ARG A 60 -12.53 21.18 22.43
C ARG A 60 -11.62 19.97 22.42
N GLU A 61 -11.61 19.22 23.53
CA GLU A 61 -11.10 17.86 23.67
C GLU A 61 -11.88 16.97 22.68
N MET A 62 -11.70 17.22 21.40
CA MET A 62 -12.24 16.41 20.33
C MET A 62 -11.13 15.43 19.98
N ASP A 63 -11.25 14.24 20.58
CA ASP A 63 -10.83 12.99 19.97
C ASP A 63 -9.34 12.92 19.55
N VAL A 64 -8.44 13.61 20.27
CA VAL A 64 -7.00 13.38 20.12
C VAL A 64 -6.69 11.92 20.44
N ASP A 65 -7.28 11.37 21.49
CA ASP A 65 -7.13 9.96 21.87
C ASP A 65 -7.78 9.01 20.88
N ARG A 66 -8.97 9.37 20.34
CA ARG A 66 -9.66 8.55 19.34
C ARG A 66 -8.88 8.51 18.02
N THR A 67 -8.28 9.62 17.62
CA THR A 67 -7.45 9.69 16.41
C THR A 67 -6.07 9.06 16.62
N HIS A 68 -5.47 9.16 17.81
CA HIS A 68 -4.24 8.46 18.17
C HIS A 68 -4.43 6.94 18.27
N ALA A 69 -5.54 6.49 18.86
CA ALA A 69 -5.90 5.07 18.92
C ALA A 69 -6.15 4.50 17.51
N GLN A 70 -6.88 5.22 16.65
CA GLN A 70 -7.03 4.84 15.25
C GLN A 70 -5.68 4.81 14.51
N PHE A 71 -4.77 5.73 14.81
CA PHE A 71 -3.45 5.78 14.19
C PHE A 71 -2.56 4.60 14.63
N ASN A 72 -2.54 4.29 15.93
CA ASN A 72 -1.81 3.15 16.47
C ASN A 72 -2.35 1.83 15.91
N ASN A 73 -3.67 1.70 15.77
CA ASN A 73 -4.30 0.51 15.16
C ASN A 73 -3.84 0.29 13.71
N ILE A 74 -3.85 1.34 12.88
CA ILE A 74 -3.40 1.25 11.48
C ILE A 74 -1.90 0.91 11.40
N SER A 75 -1.09 1.40 12.34
CA SER A 75 0.35 1.14 12.37
C SER A 75 0.66 -0.30 12.78
N MET A 76 -0.05 -0.84 13.78
CA MET A 76 0.08 -2.25 14.16
C MET A 76 -0.44 -3.18 13.07
N GLU A 77 -1.49 -2.78 12.35
CA GLU A 77 -2.01 -3.54 11.21
C GLU A 77 -0.98 -3.62 10.07
N TYR A 78 -0.20 -2.56 9.82
CA TYR A 78 0.90 -2.58 8.86
C TYR A 78 2.01 -3.55 9.27
N GLU A 79 2.47 -3.51 10.52
CA GLU A 79 3.52 -4.42 11.03
C GLU A 79 3.06 -5.88 10.97
N ARG A 80 1.80 -6.15 11.37
CA ARG A 80 1.19 -7.48 11.21
C ARG A 80 1.20 -7.92 9.76
N LEU A 81 0.70 -7.10 8.83
CA LEU A 81 0.70 -7.42 7.40
C LEU A 81 2.11 -7.65 6.84
N GLN A 82 3.12 -6.96 7.37
CA GLN A 82 4.51 -7.14 6.97
C GLN A 82 5.10 -8.47 7.48
N GLU A 83 4.89 -8.81 8.75
CA GLU A 83 5.28 -10.10 9.33
C GLU A 83 4.57 -11.25 8.61
N GLU A 84 3.27 -11.09 8.40
CA GLU A 84 2.40 -11.98 7.66
C GLU A 84 2.84 -12.18 6.20
N SER A 85 3.28 -11.12 5.51
CA SER A 85 3.88 -11.24 4.18
C SER A 85 5.20 -12.00 4.22
N GLY A 86 6.05 -11.75 5.22
CA GLY A 86 7.32 -12.44 5.38
C GLY A 86 7.18 -13.94 5.65
N ILE A 87 6.17 -14.34 6.43
CA ILE A 87 5.83 -15.74 6.68
C ILE A 87 5.39 -16.42 5.37
N LEU A 88 4.56 -15.75 4.58
CA LEU A 88 4.10 -16.27 3.30
C LEU A 88 5.24 -16.39 2.27
N ASP A 89 6.11 -15.39 2.18
CA ASP A 89 7.30 -15.44 1.31
C ASP A 89 8.20 -16.65 1.67
N ALA A 90 8.38 -16.93 2.97
CA ALA A 90 9.11 -18.12 3.42
C ALA A 90 8.38 -19.43 3.09
N ALA A 91 7.04 -19.45 3.16
CA ALA A 91 6.23 -20.61 2.80
C ALA A 91 6.25 -20.88 1.29
N ILE A 92 6.20 -19.84 0.45
CA ILE A 92 6.36 -19.91 -1.00
C ILE A 92 7.69 -20.54 -1.34
N LYS A 93 8.79 -20.04 -0.75
CA LYS A 93 10.12 -20.59 -1.00
C LYS A 93 10.22 -22.09 -0.68
N ARG A 94 9.63 -22.54 0.44
CA ARG A 94 9.57 -23.98 0.77
C ARG A 94 8.79 -24.78 -0.28
N LEU A 95 7.67 -24.25 -0.77
CA LEU A 95 6.86 -24.91 -1.81
C LEU A 95 7.55 -24.91 -3.18
N GLU A 96 8.33 -23.87 -3.51
CA GLU A 96 9.17 -23.82 -4.70
C GLU A 96 10.30 -24.85 -4.62
N ASP A 97 10.96 -24.98 -3.47
CA ASP A 97 11.97 -26.02 -3.21
C ASP A 97 11.36 -27.43 -3.34
N GLU A 98 10.15 -27.64 -2.80
CA GLU A 98 9.39 -28.89 -2.98
C GLU A 98 9.03 -29.15 -4.46
N CYS A 99 8.66 -28.12 -5.22
CA CYS A 99 8.40 -28.23 -6.65
C CYS A 99 9.66 -28.59 -7.43
N ALA A 100 10.80 -27.98 -7.11
CA ALA A 100 12.07 -28.27 -7.73
C ALA A 100 12.49 -29.72 -7.45
N ALA A 101 12.41 -30.17 -6.19
CA ALA A 101 12.70 -31.55 -5.82
C ALA A 101 11.77 -32.55 -6.51
N ALA A 102 10.46 -32.24 -6.63
CA ALA A 102 9.51 -33.10 -7.33
C ALA A 102 9.75 -33.13 -8.84
N GLN A 103 10.21 -32.03 -9.45
CA GLN A 103 10.59 -31.99 -10.86
C GLN A 103 11.86 -32.83 -11.10
N GLU A 104 12.86 -32.74 -10.24
CA GLU A 104 14.04 -33.59 -10.33
C GLU A 104 13.70 -35.09 -10.16
N GLU A 105 12.78 -35.42 -9.24
CA GLU A 105 12.30 -36.80 -9.08
C GLU A 105 11.59 -37.29 -10.34
N LEU A 106 10.76 -36.44 -10.96
CA LEU A 106 10.10 -36.75 -12.23
C LEU A 106 11.11 -36.98 -13.35
N ASP A 107 12.11 -36.11 -13.47
CA ASP A 107 13.13 -36.17 -14.52
C ASP A 107 14.07 -37.38 -14.34
N LYS A 108 14.41 -37.73 -13.10
CA LYS A 108 15.18 -38.95 -12.78
C LYS A 108 14.35 -40.19 -13.09
N PHE A 109 13.09 -40.22 -12.65
CA PHE A 109 12.21 -41.36 -12.86
C PHE A 109 11.86 -41.56 -14.34
N SER A 110 11.68 -40.48 -15.12
CA SER A 110 11.41 -40.57 -16.57
C SER A 110 12.61 -41.14 -17.32
N ARG A 111 13.84 -40.66 -17.04
CA ARG A 111 15.06 -41.21 -17.64
C ARG A 111 15.27 -42.68 -17.27
N GLU A 112 15.17 -43.03 -15.99
CA GLU A 112 15.29 -44.43 -15.54
C GLU A 112 14.20 -45.33 -16.15
N ALA A 113 12.99 -44.80 -16.33
CA ALA A 113 11.89 -45.50 -16.96
C ALA A 113 12.14 -45.75 -18.45
N GLU A 114 12.59 -44.74 -19.19
CA GLU A 114 12.96 -44.84 -20.60
C GLU A 114 14.08 -45.85 -20.80
N GLU A 115 15.14 -45.80 -19.99
CA GLU A 115 16.24 -46.76 -20.03
C GLU A 115 15.76 -48.20 -19.74
N ARG A 116 14.90 -48.39 -18.72
CA ARG A 116 14.34 -49.72 -18.39
C ARG A 116 13.40 -50.25 -19.46
N LEU A 117 12.65 -49.38 -20.12
CA LEU A 117 11.79 -49.75 -21.25
C LEU A 117 12.65 -50.10 -22.46
N ALA A 118 13.62 -49.27 -22.83
CA ALA A 118 14.54 -49.49 -23.94
C ALA A 118 15.32 -50.81 -23.78
N GLN A 119 15.94 -51.06 -22.63
CA GLN A 119 16.65 -52.32 -22.35
C GLN A 119 15.74 -53.55 -22.45
N LYS A 120 14.48 -53.42 -22.02
CA LYS A 120 13.51 -54.52 -22.13
C LYS A 120 13.02 -54.71 -23.56
N GLU A 121 12.82 -53.64 -24.30
CA GLU A 121 12.46 -53.68 -25.71
C GLU A 121 13.56 -54.31 -26.56
N GLU A 122 14.83 -53.97 -26.31
CA GLU A 122 15.99 -54.62 -26.94
C GLU A 122 16.02 -56.12 -26.65
N ARG A 123 15.93 -56.51 -25.37
CA ARG A 123 15.88 -57.93 -24.98
C ARG A 123 14.69 -58.67 -25.61
N LEU A 124 13.53 -58.01 -25.73
CA LEU A 124 12.35 -58.59 -26.37
C LEU A 124 12.50 -58.66 -27.90
N ALA A 125 13.15 -57.69 -28.52
CA ALA A 125 13.44 -57.68 -29.95
C ALA A 125 14.44 -58.78 -30.32
N GLU A 126 15.49 -58.97 -29.52
CA GLU A 126 16.44 -60.08 -29.64
C GLU A 126 15.75 -61.44 -29.45
N ALA A 127 14.99 -61.61 -28.36
CA ALA A 127 14.22 -62.83 -28.13
C ALA A 127 13.21 -63.10 -29.26
N ALA A 128 12.58 -62.06 -29.81
CA ALA A 128 11.67 -62.18 -30.95
C ALA A 128 12.41 -62.56 -32.24
N LYS A 129 13.61 -62.03 -32.50
CA LYS A 129 14.45 -62.45 -33.64
C LYS A 129 14.82 -63.94 -33.53
N HIS A 130 15.25 -64.42 -32.36
CA HIS A 130 15.58 -65.83 -32.15
C HIS A 130 14.34 -66.74 -32.27
N ARG A 131 13.22 -66.37 -31.66
CA ARG A 131 11.97 -67.14 -31.74
C ARG A 131 11.37 -67.15 -33.13
N ARG A 132 11.39 -66.04 -33.87
CA ARG A 132 10.97 -66.00 -35.29
C ARG A 132 11.83 -66.92 -36.15
N LYS A 133 13.15 -66.90 -35.98
CA LYS A 133 14.05 -67.84 -36.66
C LYS A 133 13.73 -69.31 -36.31
N SER A 134 13.32 -69.61 -35.07
CA SER A 134 12.90 -70.96 -34.68
C SER A 134 11.55 -71.35 -35.30
N VAL A 135 10.59 -70.43 -35.37
CA VAL A 135 9.28 -70.67 -36.02
C VAL A 135 9.48 -70.94 -37.51
N VAL A 136 10.28 -70.15 -38.22
CA VAL A 136 10.61 -70.36 -39.63
C VAL A 136 11.25 -71.74 -39.84
N LYS A 137 12.22 -72.14 -39.01
CA LYS A 137 12.83 -73.48 -39.08
C LYS A 137 11.84 -74.62 -38.80
N VAL A 138 10.88 -74.42 -37.90
CA VAL A 138 9.82 -75.40 -37.59
C VAL A 138 8.82 -75.49 -38.74
N GLU A 139 8.49 -74.37 -39.39
CA GLU A 139 7.63 -74.31 -40.58
C GLU A 139 8.29 -74.95 -41.81
N GLU A 140 9.56 -74.65 -42.07
CA GLU A 140 10.36 -75.29 -43.12
C GLU A 140 10.42 -76.81 -42.94
N ARG A 141 10.66 -77.29 -41.71
CA ARG A 141 10.62 -78.73 -41.38
C ARG A 141 9.23 -79.35 -41.51
N ALA A 142 8.17 -78.60 -41.16
CA ALA A 142 6.80 -79.07 -41.28
C ALA A 142 6.34 -79.15 -42.74
N ALA A 143 6.84 -78.27 -43.60
CA ALA A 143 6.61 -78.29 -45.04
C ALA A 143 7.37 -79.45 -45.71
N ALA A 144 8.60 -79.73 -45.27
CA ALA A 144 9.44 -80.81 -45.80
C ALA A 144 9.01 -82.23 -45.34
N SER A 145 8.41 -82.35 -44.15
CA SER A 145 7.94 -83.64 -43.66
C SER A 145 6.68 -84.11 -44.40
N ARG A 146 6.66 -85.37 -44.85
CA ARG A 146 5.45 -86.03 -45.37
C ARG A 146 4.59 -86.67 -44.28
N ASP A 147 5.16 -86.86 -43.08
CA ASP A 147 4.56 -87.69 -42.04
C ASP A 147 3.55 -86.93 -41.17
N ARG A 148 2.35 -87.49 -40.97
CA ARG A 148 1.22 -86.78 -40.33
C ARG A 148 1.47 -86.50 -38.84
N LYS A 149 2.18 -87.42 -38.16
CA LYS A 149 2.55 -87.30 -36.72
C LYS A 149 3.60 -86.22 -36.47
N THR A 150 4.55 -86.04 -37.38
CA THR A 150 5.58 -85.01 -37.25
C THR A 150 5.02 -83.62 -37.58
N LYS A 151 4.09 -83.49 -38.55
CA LYS A 151 3.36 -82.24 -38.82
C LYS A 151 2.56 -81.74 -37.61
N THR A 152 1.88 -82.63 -36.89
CA THR A 152 1.11 -82.24 -35.69
C THR A 152 2.02 -81.83 -34.54
N ALA A 153 3.14 -82.52 -34.33
CA ALA A 153 4.14 -82.14 -33.32
C ALA A 153 4.75 -80.75 -33.61
N LEU A 154 5.10 -80.46 -34.87
CA LEU A 154 5.67 -79.16 -35.27
C LEU A 154 4.65 -78.02 -35.17
N ARG A 155 3.36 -78.25 -35.48
CA ARG A 155 2.28 -77.26 -35.23
C ARG A 155 2.12 -76.93 -33.75
N LYS A 156 2.20 -77.93 -32.86
CA LYS A 156 2.16 -77.71 -31.40
C LYS A 156 3.36 -76.89 -30.92
N GLN A 157 4.56 -77.16 -31.44
CA GLN A 157 5.75 -76.34 -31.15
C GLN A 157 5.59 -74.88 -31.61
N LYS A 158 5.06 -74.64 -32.82
CA LYS A 158 4.75 -73.29 -33.31
C LYS A 158 3.77 -72.55 -32.37
N GLN A 159 2.69 -73.20 -31.95
CA GLN A 159 1.72 -72.61 -31.03
C GLN A 159 2.32 -72.28 -29.66
N MET A 160 3.22 -73.13 -29.13
CA MET A 160 3.95 -72.86 -27.88
C MET A 160 4.82 -71.60 -28.00
N VAL A 161 5.60 -71.48 -29.07
CA VAL A 161 6.50 -70.33 -29.30
C VAL A 161 5.71 -69.03 -29.51
N GLU A 162 4.58 -69.06 -30.23
CA GLU A 162 3.69 -67.91 -30.39
C GLU A 162 3.02 -67.49 -29.08
N ALA A 163 2.61 -68.46 -28.24
CA ALA A 163 2.04 -68.19 -26.94
C ALA A 163 3.05 -67.50 -25.99
N GLU A 164 4.32 -67.91 -26.03
CA GLU A 164 5.39 -67.26 -25.26
C GLU A 164 5.67 -65.81 -25.73
N LEU A 165 5.61 -65.55 -27.04
CA LEU A 165 5.70 -64.19 -27.60
C LEU A 165 4.53 -63.31 -27.14
N ARG A 166 3.31 -63.84 -27.10
CA ARG A 166 2.15 -63.11 -26.57
C ARG A 166 2.30 -62.81 -25.07
N ARG A 167 2.80 -63.77 -24.27
CA ARG A 167 3.02 -63.59 -22.83
C ARG A 167 4.09 -62.52 -22.54
N THR A 168 5.18 -62.52 -23.29
CA THR A 168 6.26 -61.52 -23.14
C THR A 168 5.80 -60.11 -23.51
N ARG A 169 5.06 -59.95 -24.63
CA ARG A 169 4.42 -58.67 -24.99
C ARG A 169 3.44 -58.17 -23.93
N LYS A 170 2.60 -59.05 -23.37
CA LYS A 170 1.68 -58.70 -22.27
C LYS A 170 2.43 -58.24 -21.01
N LYS A 171 3.57 -58.88 -20.68
CA LYS A 171 4.40 -58.46 -19.53
C LYS A 171 5.03 -57.08 -19.75
N ALA A 172 5.48 -56.77 -20.97
CA ALA A 172 6.01 -55.45 -21.31
C ALA A 172 4.95 -54.34 -21.21
N ALA A 173 3.77 -54.56 -21.79
CA ALA A 173 2.65 -53.61 -21.70
C ALA A 173 2.24 -53.33 -20.24
N LYS A 174 2.19 -54.37 -19.39
CA LYS A 174 1.90 -54.20 -17.96
C LYS A 174 2.97 -53.40 -17.21
N LEU A 175 4.23 -53.45 -17.65
CA LEU A 175 5.30 -52.65 -17.04
C LEU A 175 5.18 -51.18 -17.48
N ALA A 176 4.94 -50.91 -18.75
CA ALA A 176 4.69 -49.56 -19.26
C ALA A 176 3.47 -48.91 -18.58
N GLU A 177 2.38 -49.66 -18.38
CA GLU A 177 1.20 -49.17 -17.66
C GLU A 177 1.51 -48.83 -16.19
N LYS A 178 2.34 -49.63 -15.50
CA LYS A 178 2.77 -49.35 -14.13
C LYS A 178 3.65 -48.11 -14.03
N VAL A 179 4.59 -47.94 -14.96
CA VAL A 179 5.45 -46.76 -15.06
C VAL A 179 4.62 -45.51 -15.34
N GLY A 180 3.68 -45.57 -16.30
CA GLY A 180 2.78 -44.47 -16.61
C GLY A 180 1.93 -44.05 -15.41
N LYS A 181 1.41 -45.01 -14.63
CA LYS A 181 0.67 -44.72 -13.38
C LYS A 181 1.54 -44.07 -12.30
N GLN A 182 2.85 -44.34 -12.26
CA GLN A 182 3.75 -43.68 -11.31
C GLN A 182 4.11 -42.26 -11.77
N LEU A 183 4.39 -42.06 -13.07
CA LEU A 183 4.60 -40.73 -13.65
C LEU A 183 3.38 -39.82 -13.44
N GLU A 184 2.18 -40.31 -13.74
CA GLU A 184 0.93 -39.55 -13.56
C GLU A 184 0.72 -39.12 -12.09
N LYS A 185 1.16 -39.94 -11.12
CA LYS A 185 1.09 -39.59 -9.70
C LYS A 185 2.05 -38.45 -9.34
N ILE A 186 3.28 -38.50 -9.86
CA ILE A 186 4.29 -37.46 -9.61
C ILE A 186 3.85 -36.15 -10.28
N GLU A 187 3.36 -36.20 -11.51
CA GLU A 187 2.82 -35.04 -12.24
C GLU A 187 1.62 -34.42 -11.52
N LYS A 188 0.68 -35.23 -11.02
CA LYS A 188 -0.45 -34.73 -10.22
C LYS A 188 0.02 -34.03 -8.94
N ARG A 189 1.04 -34.56 -8.26
CA ARG A 189 1.62 -33.93 -7.07
C ARG A 189 2.28 -32.59 -7.42
N LEU A 190 3.09 -32.55 -8.47
CA LEU A 190 3.74 -31.33 -8.97
C LEU A 190 2.72 -30.25 -9.39
N ALA A 191 1.65 -30.65 -10.08
CA ALA A 191 0.59 -29.72 -10.46
C ALA A 191 -0.14 -29.16 -9.23
N ALA A 192 -0.35 -29.98 -8.20
CA ALA A 192 -0.97 -29.54 -6.95
C ALA A 192 -0.07 -28.57 -6.16
N THR A 193 1.24 -28.84 -6.07
CA THR A 193 2.19 -27.93 -5.40
C THR A 193 2.33 -26.61 -6.14
N ARG A 194 2.40 -26.61 -7.48
CA ARG A 194 2.41 -25.39 -8.30
C ARG A 194 1.15 -24.53 -8.12
N ARG A 195 -0.03 -25.15 -7.99
CA ARG A 195 -1.26 -24.42 -7.67
C ARG A 195 -1.18 -23.74 -6.31
N LYS A 196 -0.64 -24.43 -5.30
CA LYS A 196 -0.44 -23.84 -3.97
C LYS A 196 0.53 -22.66 -4.00
N VAL A 197 1.65 -22.76 -4.72
CA VAL A 197 2.59 -21.63 -4.90
C VAL A 197 1.85 -20.42 -5.46
N ASN A 198 1.13 -20.59 -6.57
CA ASN A 198 0.39 -19.50 -7.21
C ASN A 198 -0.71 -18.89 -6.32
N GLU A 199 -1.37 -19.68 -5.48
CA GLU A 199 -2.35 -19.19 -4.50
C GLU A 199 -1.68 -18.34 -3.41
N GLN A 200 -0.53 -18.78 -2.91
CA GLN A 200 0.24 -18.03 -1.91
C GLN A 200 0.82 -16.74 -2.48
N ASP A 201 1.33 -16.75 -3.72
CA ASP A 201 1.82 -15.56 -4.41
C ASP A 201 0.73 -14.48 -4.53
N LYS A 202 -0.49 -14.88 -4.91
CA LYS A 202 -1.64 -13.96 -4.96
C LYS A 202 -1.94 -13.35 -3.59
N ALA A 203 -1.93 -14.16 -2.53
CA ALA A 203 -2.14 -13.67 -1.17
C ALA A 203 -1.06 -12.67 -0.73
N VAL A 204 0.20 -12.92 -1.09
CA VAL A 204 1.31 -11.99 -0.84
C VAL A 204 1.14 -10.70 -1.63
N GLU A 205 0.78 -10.77 -2.92
CA GLU A 205 0.55 -9.59 -3.75
C GLU A 205 -0.60 -8.72 -3.21
N GLU A 206 -1.69 -9.34 -2.78
CA GLU A 206 -2.81 -8.65 -2.13
C GLU A 206 -2.36 -7.96 -0.85
N ARG A 207 -1.62 -8.64 0.04
CA ARG A 207 -1.05 -8.04 1.27
C ARG A 207 -0.10 -6.88 0.96
N ARG A 208 0.77 -7.03 -0.04
CA ARG A 208 1.65 -5.94 -0.51
C ARG A 208 0.86 -4.76 -1.06
N LYS A 209 -0.26 -5.01 -1.74
CA LYS A 209 -1.16 -3.96 -2.21
C LYS A 209 -1.80 -3.22 -1.03
N TRP A 210 -2.26 -3.92 0.00
CA TRP A 210 -2.76 -3.30 1.23
C TRP A 210 -1.69 -2.45 1.92
N MET A 211 -0.45 -2.96 2.05
CA MET A 211 0.69 -2.21 2.60
C MET A 211 1.04 -0.94 1.81
N ARG A 212 0.93 -0.97 0.47
CA ARG A 212 1.16 0.23 -0.37
C ARG A 212 0.09 1.31 -0.13
N MET A 213 -1.13 0.91 0.19
CA MET A 213 -2.25 1.81 0.43
C MET A 213 -2.29 2.34 1.87
N SER A 214 -1.79 1.58 2.84
CA SER A 214 -1.67 2.02 4.21
C SER A 214 -0.49 2.99 4.37
N ARG A 215 -0.74 4.06 5.13
CA ARG A 215 0.26 5.09 5.40
C ARG A 215 1.28 4.53 6.41
N PRO A 216 2.59 4.86 6.28
CA PRO A 216 3.56 4.62 7.33
C PRO A 216 3.13 5.23 8.68
N ARG A 217 3.66 4.69 9.78
CA ARG A 217 3.38 5.07 11.18
C ARG A 217 3.37 6.59 11.41
N ALA A 218 2.75 7.05 12.51
CA ALA A 218 2.67 8.46 12.87
C ALA A 218 4.09 9.04 12.94
N PRO A 219 4.27 10.34 12.68
CA PRO A 219 5.56 10.97 12.94
C PRO A 219 6.04 10.59 14.35
N PRO A 220 7.35 10.34 14.54
CA PRO A 220 7.88 10.02 15.85
C PRO A 220 7.46 11.11 16.83
N ARG A 221 6.93 10.70 17.99
CA ARG A 221 6.43 11.60 19.02
C ARG A 221 7.56 12.51 19.50
N ASN A 222 7.28 13.77 19.79
CA ASN A 222 8.29 14.60 20.43
C ASN A 222 8.54 14.09 21.87
N PRO A 223 9.66 14.46 22.52
CA PRO A 223 9.99 13.96 23.86
C PRO A 223 8.88 14.19 24.89
N PHE A 224 8.22 15.35 24.81
CA PHE A 224 7.06 15.66 25.64
C PHE A 224 5.87 14.72 25.39
N SER A 225 5.62 14.33 24.15
CA SER A 225 4.53 13.41 23.78
C SER A 225 4.84 11.96 24.17
N ASN A 226 6.13 11.59 24.27
CA ASN A 226 6.55 10.31 24.84
C ASN A 226 6.29 10.30 26.35
N TYR A 227 6.73 11.35 27.04
CA TYR A 227 6.46 11.55 28.46
C TYR A 227 4.95 11.53 28.76
N LEU A 228 4.15 12.31 28.04
CA LEU A 228 2.70 12.35 28.20
C LEU A 228 2.03 10.98 27.99
N HIS A 229 2.58 10.14 27.11
CA HIS A 229 2.03 8.80 26.89
C HIS A 229 2.42 7.79 27.97
N GLU A 230 3.57 7.97 28.62
CA GLU A 230 3.96 7.15 29.78
C GLU A 230 3.20 7.52 31.05
N GLN A 231 2.74 8.77 31.15
CA GLN A 231 1.88 9.22 32.25
C GLN A 231 0.43 8.81 31.98
N SER A 232 0.03 7.61 32.43
CA SER A 232 -1.26 7.00 32.07
C SER A 232 -2.50 7.61 32.74
N GLU A 233 -2.37 8.47 33.76
CA GLU A 233 -3.52 8.81 34.65
C GLU A 233 -3.63 10.24 35.25
N PRO A 234 -2.67 11.20 35.18
CA PRO A 234 -2.92 12.54 35.75
C PRO A 234 -3.79 13.43 34.84
N PRO A 235 -4.50 14.43 35.41
CA PRO A 235 -5.16 15.46 34.60
C PRO A 235 -4.13 16.21 33.74
N ALA A 236 -4.48 16.49 32.48
CA ALA A 236 -3.55 17.01 31.45
C ALA A 236 -2.79 18.30 31.86
N ILE A 237 -3.36 19.09 32.78
CA ILE A 237 -2.78 20.33 33.29
C ILE A 237 -1.56 20.04 34.21
N ASP A 238 -1.63 18.99 35.02
CA ASP A 238 -0.56 18.63 35.97
C ASP A 238 0.65 17.98 35.25
N VAL A 239 0.41 17.29 34.13
CA VAL A 239 1.48 16.63 33.34
C VAL A 239 2.39 17.65 32.65
N VAL A 240 1.82 18.74 32.13
CA VAL A 240 2.60 19.81 31.50
C VAL A 240 3.53 20.48 32.51
N GLN A 241 3.01 20.75 33.72
CA GLN A 241 3.79 21.40 34.78
C GLN A 241 4.93 20.51 35.27
N ARG A 242 4.66 19.22 35.51
CA ARG A 242 5.68 18.22 35.88
C ARG A 242 6.75 18.06 34.80
N TRP A 243 6.38 18.09 33.51
CA TRP A 243 7.37 18.08 32.43
C TRP A 243 8.30 19.29 32.50
N HIS A 244 7.80 20.48 32.82
CA HIS A 244 8.64 21.66 32.95
C HIS A 244 9.61 21.57 34.14
N GLU A 245 9.20 20.91 35.22
CA GLU A 245 9.99 20.67 36.44
C GLU A 245 11.12 19.63 36.25
N LEU A 246 11.01 18.73 35.27
CA LEU A 246 12.08 17.76 34.96
C LEU A 246 13.37 18.44 34.51
N SER A 247 14.50 17.90 34.96
CA SER A 247 15.83 18.27 34.49
C SER A 247 16.03 17.94 33.00
N MET A 248 17.04 18.54 32.38
CA MET A 248 17.36 18.25 30.97
C MET A 248 17.87 16.82 30.78
N GLU A 249 18.51 16.24 31.79
CA GLU A 249 19.00 14.85 31.76
C GLU A 249 17.83 13.84 31.79
N GLU A 250 16.81 14.11 32.59
CA GLU A 250 15.57 13.32 32.63
C GLU A 250 14.79 13.46 31.32
N LYS A 251 14.71 14.68 30.75
CA LYS A 251 14.07 14.92 29.45
C LYS A 251 14.74 14.18 28.30
N GLU A 252 16.06 13.97 28.37
CA GLU A 252 16.83 13.26 27.34
C GLU A 252 16.43 11.78 27.25
N GLN A 253 15.97 11.16 28.36
CA GLN A 253 15.48 9.78 28.37
C GLN A 253 14.24 9.59 27.48
N TYR A 254 13.43 10.64 27.33
CA TYR A 254 12.24 10.63 26.47
C TYR A 254 12.53 10.99 25.02
N ARG A 255 13.78 11.35 24.70
CA ARG A 255 14.20 11.68 23.35
C ARG A 255 14.26 10.41 22.51
N ASN A 256 13.56 10.41 21.38
CA ASN A 256 13.74 9.31 20.44
C ASN A 256 15.17 9.28 19.93
N ASP A 257 15.63 8.09 19.56
CA ASP A 257 16.84 7.92 18.76
C ASP A 257 16.81 8.90 17.56
N PRO A 258 17.85 9.74 17.39
CA PRO A 258 17.96 10.71 16.30
C PRO A 258 17.73 10.12 14.91
N MET A 259 17.94 8.81 14.72
CA MET A 259 17.76 8.10 13.46
C MET A 259 16.30 7.79 13.11
N VAL A 260 15.39 7.77 14.10
CA VAL A 260 13.99 7.39 13.90
C VAL A 260 13.25 8.38 13.00
N PHE A 261 13.51 9.68 13.15
CA PHE A 261 12.86 10.72 12.34
C PHE A 261 13.34 10.74 10.88
N PRO A 262 14.65 10.66 10.57
CA PRO A 262 15.16 10.42 9.22
C PRO A 262 14.58 9.17 8.55
N LEU A 263 14.47 8.05 9.27
CA LEU A 263 13.91 6.81 8.76
C LEU A 263 12.41 6.96 8.44
N HIS A 264 11.64 7.55 9.35
CA HIS A 264 10.23 7.87 9.11
C HIS A 264 10.05 8.79 7.89
N ARG A 265 10.88 9.84 7.76
CA ARG A 265 10.85 10.75 6.61
C ARG A 265 11.16 10.03 5.29
N LYS A 266 12.11 9.09 5.30
CA LYS A 266 12.44 8.24 4.15
C LYS A 266 11.26 7.34 3.78
N ALA A 267 10.63 6.69 4.76
CA ALA A 267 9.45 5.84 4.56
C ALA A 267 8.25 6.62 4.01
N MET A 268 7.92 7.78 4.60
CA MET A 268 6.84 8.65 4.12
C MET A 268 7.07 9.16 2.70
N ARG A 269 8.32 9.47 2.33
CA ARG A 269 8.68 9.86 0.96
C ARG A 269 8.53 8.69 -0.01
N ALA A 270 8.96 7.49 0.36
CA ALA A 270 8.81 6.30 -0.45
C ALA A 270 7.33 5.97 -0.69
N TRP A 271 6.53 6.00 0.36
CA TRP A 271 5.08 5.82 0.30
C TRP A 271 4.41 6.87 -0.59
N TYR A 272 4.70 8.16 -0.39
CA TYR A 272 4.09 9.21 -1.22
C TYR A 272 4.47 9.09 -2.70
N LYS A 273 5.67 8.56 -3.00
CA LYS A 273 6.11 8.26 -4.37
C LYS A 273 5.41 7.03 -4.97
N SER A 274 5.09 6.02 -4.17
CA SER A 274 4.39 4.82 -4.66
C SER A 274 2.91 5.07 -4.97
N LEU A 275 2.32 6.15 -4.45
CA LEU A 275 0.96 6.55 -4.79
C LEU A 275 0.85 7.03 -6.24
N THR A 276 -0.25 6.64 -6.90
CA THR A 276 -0.68 7.15 -8.20
C THR A 276 -1.08 8.63 -8.12
N VAL A 277 -1.19 9.30 -9.28
CA VAL A 277 -1.60 10.71 -9.35
C VAL A 277 -2.98 10.94 -8.74
N ALA A 278 -3.93 10.03 -8.97
CA ALA A 278 -5.27 10.09 -8.39
C ALA A 278 -5.24 9.98 -6.86
N GLU A 279 -4.50 9.01 -6.32
CA GLU A 279 -4.35 8.81 -4.87
C GLU A 279 -3.67 10.00 -4.19
N ARG A 280 -2.63 10.59 -4.81
CA ARG A 280 -1.99 11.81 -4.29
C ARG A 280 -2.98 12.98 -4.24
N ARG A 281 -3.84 13.13 -5.25
CA ARG A 281 -4.88 14.17 -5.29
C ARG A 281 -5.90 13.96 -4.18
N THR A 282 -6.39 12.74 -4.00
CA THR A 282 -7.31 12.37 -2.91
C THR A 282 -6.67 12.57 -1.54
N HIS A 283 -5.39 12.20 -1.36
CA HIS A 283 -4.65 12.44 -0.12
C HIS A 283 -4.55 13.93 0.20
N ARG A 284 -4.17 14.78 -0.77
CA ARG A 284 -4.12 16.24 -0.60
C ARG A 284 -5.50 16.80 -0.25
N GLN A 285 -6.56 16.32 -0.89
CA GLN A 285 -7.94 16.74 -0.58
C GLN A 285 -8.35 16.32 0.83
N ASN A 286 -8.00 15.12 1.29
CA ASN A 286 -8.32 14.65 2.65
C ASN A 286 -7.55 15.44 3.72
N VAL A 287 -6.29 15.79 3.46
CA VAL A 287 -5.50 16.68 4.33
C VAL A 287 -6.11 18.10 4.34
N ALA A 288 -6.48 18.63 3.18
CA ALA A 288 -7.12 19.93 3.05
C ALA A 288 -8.50 19.97 3.74
N ARG A 289 -9.32 18.91 3.62
CA ARG A 289 -10.64 18.80 4.28
C ARG A 289 -10.55 18.87 5.80
N LYS A 290 -9.45 18.42 6.42
CA LYS A 290 -9.21 18.58 7.85
C LYS A 290 -8.94 20.04 8.25
N GLY A 291 -8.47 20.87 7.33
CA GLY A 291 -8.33 22.33 7.52
C GLY A 291 -9.50 23.17 6.98
N SER A 292 -10.29 22.63 6.04
CA SER A 292 -11.25 23.40 5.25
C SER A 292 -12.73 23.13 5.60
N LYS A 293 -13.11 23.25 6.88
CA LYS A 293 -14.53 23.57 7.19
C LYS A 293 -14.78 25.04 6.79
N GLY A 294 -14.72 25.31 5.48
CA GLY A 294 -14.76 26.65 4.89
C GLY A 294 -16.17 27.23 4.80
N THR A 295 -17.20 26.37 4.87
CA THR A 295 -18.60 26.80 4.88
C THR A 295 -19.19 26.60 6.28
N ILE A 296 -19.45 27.70 6.96
CA ILE A 296 -20.22 27.73 8.20
C ILE A 296 -21.68 27.46 7.82
N LYS A 297 -22.35 26.57 8.55
CA LYS A 297 -23.76 26.24 8.28
C LYS A 297 -24.67 27.25 9.01
N PRO A 298 -25.84 27.62 8.46
CA PRO A 298 -26.80 28.50 9.13
C PRO A 298 -27.16 28.00 10.54
N GLN A 299 -27.39 26.69 10.67
CA GLN A 299 -27.65 26.04 11.95
C GLN A 299 -26.50 26.19 12.95
N SER A 300 -25.24 26.22 12.50
CA SER A 300 -24.10 26.40 13.41
C SER A 300 -23.99 27.83 13.94
N VAL A 301 -24.42 28.83 13.17
CA VAL A 301 -24.53 30.22 13.63
C VAL A 301 -25.62 30.31 14.71
N PHE A 302 -26.80 29.76 14.42
CA PHE A 302 -27.90 29.70 15.37
C PHE A 302 -27.54 29.00 16.68
N LEU A 303 -26.91 27.82 16.61
CA LEU A 303 -26.48 27.10 17.82
C LEU A 303 -25.45 27.90 18.62
N ARG A 304 -24.57 28.68 17.97
CA ARG A 304 -23.60 29.53 18.67
C ARG A 304 -24.28 30.66 19.45
N GLU A 305 -25.38 31.19 18.92
CA GLU A 305 -26.15 32.27 19.53
C GLU A 305 -27.08 31.77 20.64
N ILE A 306 -27.74 30.62 20.44
CA ILE A 306 -28.80 30.12 21.33
C ILE A 306 -28.28 29.15 22.40
N CYS A 307 -27.23 28.35 22.16
CA CYS A 307 -26.75 27.42 23.19
C CYS A 307 -26.28 28.10 24.50
N PRO A 308 -25.67 29.30 24.50
CA PRO A 308 -25.32 30.01 25.74
C PRO A 308 -26.52 30.50 26.57
N THR A 309 -27.70 30.66 25.95
CA THR A 309 -28.89 31.20 26.62
C THR A 309 -29.78 30.11 27.23
N LEU A 310 -29.57 28.84 26.87
CA LEU A 310 -30.33 27.70 27.36
C LEU A 310 -29.67 27.11 28.62
N LYS A 311 -30.50 26.82 29.64
CA LYS A 311 -30.04 26.17 30.87
C LYS A 311 -29.96 24.65 30.66
N PRO A 312 -28.86 23.99 31.07
CA PRO A 312 -28.75 22.54 30.99
C PRO A 312 -29.72 21.88 31.98
N ASP A 313 -30.40 20.85 31.51
CA ASP A 313 -31.23 19.97 32.32
C ASP A 313 -30.34 19.16 33.30
N PRO A 314 -30.67 19.11 34.60
CA PRO A 314 -29.90 18.35 35.59
C PRO A 314 -29.82 16.84 35.32
N GLN A 315 -30.77 16.22 34.59
CA GLN A 315 -30.73 14.77 34.32
C GLN A 315 -29.83 14.36 33.14
N THR A 316 -29.71 15.20 32.10
CA THR A 316 -28.95 14.89 30.87
C THR A 316 -27.71 15.77 30.68
N GLY A 317 -27.44 16.68 31.62
CA GLY A 317 -26.28 17.56 31.63
C GLY A 317 -26.21 18.46 30.41
N ARG A 318 -24.99 18.72 29.92
CA ARG A 318 -24.74 19.63 28.76
C ARG A 318 -25.38 19.17 27.44
N SER A 319 -25.74 17.90 27.31
CA SER A 319 -26.33 17.35 26.07
C SER A 319 -27.76 17.84 25.82
N SER A 320 -28.51 18.15 26.89
CA SER A 320 -29.87 18.69 26.84
C SER A 320 -29.97 20.03 26.10
N VAL A 321 -28.96 20.90 26.27
CA VAL A 321 -28.88 22.22 25.62
C VAL A 321 -28.85 22.09 24.10
N PHE A 322 -28.10 21.12 23.57
CA PHE A 322 -28.04 20.88 22.13
C PHE A 322 -29.33 20.28 21.58
N ILE A 323 -30.00 19.44 22.37
CA ILE A 323 -31.29 18.84 21.99
C ILE A 323 -32.37 19.93 21.94
N GLN A 324 -32.43 20.80 22.96
CA GLN A 324 -33.35 21.93 23.02
C GLN A 324 -33.10 22.92 21.87
N ALA A 325 -31.86 23.34 21.67
CA ALA A 325 -31.50 24.23 20.56
C ALA A 325 -31.84 23.59 19.20
N SER A 326 -31.66 22.28 19.03
CA SER A 326 -32.03 21.59 17.79
C SER A 326 -33.53 21.53 17.56
N LYS A 327 -34.36 21.52 18.61
CA LYS A 327 -35.83 21.62 18.50
C LYS A 327 -36.24 23.04 18.09
N LEU A 328 -35.70 24.07 18.77
CA LEU A 328 -35.94 25.48 18.43
C LEU A 328 -35.55 25.81 16.98
N TRP A 329 -34.44 25.25 16.48
CA TRP A 329 -34.05 25.41 15.08
C TRP A 329 -35.10 24.89 14.09
N LYS A 330 -35.78 23.78 14.43
CA LYS A 330 -36.84 23.23 13.56
C LYS A 330 -38.06 24.14 13.56
N GLU A 331 -38.39 24.72 14.70
CA GLU A 331 -39.53 25.62 14.93
C GLU A 331 -39.36 27.01 14.31
N LEU A 332 -38.13 27.45 13.99
CA LEU A 332 -37.90 28.71 13.30
C LEU A 332 -38.64 28.81 11.96
N SER A 333 -39.15 29.99 11.67
CA SER A 333 -39.70 30.37 10.38
C SER A 333 -38.64 30.40 9.27
N ALA A 334 -39.10 30.42 8.01
CA ALA A 334 -38.20 30.53 6.85
C ALA A 334 -37.43 31.87 6.84
N GLU A 335 -38.04 32.95 7.32
CA GLU A 335 -37.45 34.28 7.39
C GLU A 335 -36.32 34.35 8.44
N GLU A 336 -36.53 33.75 9.61
CA GLU A 336 -35.51 33.65 10.64
C GLU A 336 -34.34 32.76 10.17
N LYS A 337 -34.64 31.63 9.53
CA LYS A 337 -33.61 30.76 8.92
C LYS A 337 -32.83 31.49 7.82
N ALA A 338 -33.47 32.36 7.04
CA ALA A 338 -32.80 33.18 6.03
C ALA A 338 -31.82 34.19 6.66
N ARG A 339 -32.14 34.77 7.83
CA ARG A 339 -31.21 35.63 8.58
C ARG A 339 -29.94 34.88 8.97
N TYR A 340 -30.06 33.68 9.53
CA TYR A 340 -28.89 32.85 9.87
C TYR A 340 -28.12 32.38 8.63
N ALA A 341 -28.80 32.21 7.49
CA ALA A 341 -28.15 31.87 6.23
C ALA A 341 -27.30 33.02 5.68
N ALA A 342 -27.78 34.27 5.79
CA ALA A 342 -27.00 35.45 5.42
C ALA A 342 -25.74 35.59 6.29
N ILE A 343 -25.86 35.42 7.61
CA ILE A 343 -24.72 35.48 8.54
C ILE A 343 -23.71 34.34 8.27
N ALA A 344 -24.21 33.12 8.03
CA ALA A 344 -23.33 32.00 7.70
C ALA A 344 -22.56 32.22 6.39
N LYS A 345 -23.18 32.86 5.40
CA LYS A 345 -22.55 33.21 4.12
C LYS A 345 -21.44 34.24 4.32
N THR A 346 -21.68 35.32 5.05
CA THR A 346 -20.68 36.36 5.31
C THR A 346 -19.50 35.84 6.13
N GLU A 347 -19.74 35.02 7.16
CA GLU A 347 -18.65 34.40 7.93
C GLU A 347 -17.84 33.39 7.11
N SER A 348 -18.49 32.65 6.20
CA SER A 348 -17.80 31.73 5.28
C SER A 348 -16.91 32.48 4.28
N GLU A 349 -17.40 33.59 3.75
CA GLU A 349 -16.65 34.47 2.85
C GLU A 349 -15.46 35.14 3.56
N ALA A 350 -15.67 35.65 4.78
CA ALA A 350 -14.60 36.22 5.61
C ALA A 350 -13.52 35.17 5.95
N ARG A 351 -13.93 33.93 6.29
CA ARG A 351 -13.00 32.84 6.56
C ARG A 351 -12.22 32.43 5.32
N ARG A 352 -12.86 32.41 4.15
CA ARG A 352 -12.20 32.14 2.86
C ARG A 352 -11.20 33.25 2.52
N ALA A 353 -11.56 34.53 2.72
CA ALA A 353 -10.67 35.66 2.51
C ALA A 353 -9.45 35.61 3.45
N ALA A 354 -9.64 35.24 4.72
CA ALA A 354 -8.56 35.08 5.68
C ALA A 354 -7.59 33.95 5.30
N ILE A 355 -8.11 32.82 4.80
CA ILE A 355 -7.29 31.71 4.29
C ILE A 355 -6.47 32.17 3.08
N LEU A 356 -7.11 32.83 2.10
CA LEU A 356 -6.41 33.35 0.91
C LEU A 356 -5.34 34.40 1.29
N ALA A 357 -5.61 35.25 2.29
CA ALA A 357 -4.64 36.21 2.80
C ALA A 357 -3.46 35.53 3.53
N ALA A 358 -3.72 34.44 4.26
CA ALA A 358 -2.68 33.65 4.92
C ALA A 358 -1.82 32.88 3.89
N GLU A 359 -2.44 32.33 2.85
CA GLU A 359 -1.75 31.65 1.74
C GLU A 359 -0.87 32.63 0.95
N ALA A 360 -1.36 33.85 0.66
CA ALA A 360 -0.58 34.89 0.00
C ALA A 360 0.63 35.36 0.84
N LYS A 361 0.50 35.40 2.18
CA LYS A 361 1.62 35.71 3.09
C LYS A 361 2.63 34.57 3.17
N GLY A 362 2.19 33.32 3.20
CA GLY A 362 3.08 32.15 3.23
C GLY A 362 3.84 31.91 1.91
N ALA A 363 3.30 32.35 0.78
CA ALA A 363 3.98 32.30 -0.52
C ALA A 363 5.14 33.29 -0.64
N ASN A 364 5.14 34.39 0.14
CA ASN A 364 6.22 35.39 0.15
C ASN A 364 7.35 35.08 1.16
N SER A 365 7.22 34.01 1.95
CA SER A 365 8.23 33.58 2.93
C SER A 365 9.05 32.35 2.50
N ASN A 366 8.80 31.82 1.30
CA ASN A 366 9.65 30.86 0.60
C ASN A 366 10.33 31.56 -0.58
#